data_AF-A0A7L9BJP5-F1
#
_entry.id   AF-A0A7L9BJP5-F1
#
_cell.length_a   1.000
_cell.length_b   1.000
_cell.length_c   1.000
_cell.angle_alpha   90.00
_cell.angle_beta   90.00
_cell.angle_gamma   90.00
#
_symmetry.space_group_name_H-M   'P 1'
#
loop_
_entity.id
_entity.type
_entity.pdbx_description
1 polymer ?
#
loop_
_entity_poly.entity_id
_entity_poly.type
_entity_poly.pdbx_seq_one_letter_code
_entity_poly.pdbx_strand_id
1 'polypeptide(L)'
;MKFFIVKVLVAVAFLASLGMKSRVEDEVELVCMRKQHSTKTCHYNFIINGMPYRYVDNGCKETKEALVKKAKEGKLALAREWKVDCHQQKDGPN
;
A
#
# COMPACT_ATOMS: atom_id res chain seq x y z
N MET A 1 -23.36 -6.57 -46.73
CA MET A 1 -23.86 -6.20 -45.39
C MET A 1 -23.36 -7.14 -44.27
N LYS A 2 -23.33 -8.47 -44.44
CA LYS A 2 -22.84 -9.44 -43.42
C LYS A 2 -21.41 -9.16 -42.91
N PHE A 3 -20.48 -8.79 -43.79
CA PHE A 3 -19.09 -8.47 -43.42
C PHE A 3 -18.93 -7.21 -42.56
N PHE A 4 -19.85 -6.26 -42.66
CA PHE A 4 -19.81 -5.04 -41.84
C PHE A 4 -20.20 -5.34 -40.39
N ILE A 5 -21.20 -6.19 -40.19
CA ILE A 5 -21.68 -6.61 -38.86
C ILE A 5 -20.59 -7.38 -38.11
N VAL A 6 -19.85 -8.25 -38.80
CA VAL A 6 -18.72 -9.00 -38.21
C VAL A 6 -17.59 -8.05 -37.77
N LYS A 7 -17.26 -7.03 -38.57
CA LYS A 7 -16.23 -6.03 -38.21
C LYS A 7 -16.62 -5.20 -36.99
N VAL A 8 -17.89 -4.84 -36.86
CA VAL A 8 -18.41 -4.10 -35.69
C VAL A 8 -18.35 -4.95 -34.43
N LEU A 9 -18.75 -6.24 -34.51
CA LEU A 9 -18.67 -7.17 -33.39
C LEU A 9 -17.23 -7.39 -32.90
N VAL A 10 -16.27 -7.51 -33.81
CA VAL A 10 -14.85 -7.66 -33.46
C VAL A 10 -14.30 -6.37 -32.82
N ALA A 11 -14.69 -5.19 -33.30
CA ALA A 11 -14.27 -3.91 -32.73
C ALA A 11 -14.82 -3.71 -31.30
N VAL A 12 -16.08 -4.09 -31.04
CA VAL A 12 -16.69 -4.01 -29.70
C VAL A 12 -16.05 -5.02 -28.74
N ALA A 13 -15.72 -6.23 -29.21
CA ALA A 13 -14.99 -7.22 -28.41
C ALA A 13 -13.58 -6.75 -28.04
N PHE A 14 -12.88 -6.04 -28.93
CA PHE A 14 -11.55 -5.48 -28.67
C PHE A 14 -11.57 -4.31 -27.67
N LEU A 15 -12.64 -3.50 -27.67
CA LEU A 15 -12.82 -2.44 -26.67
C LEU A 15 -13.14 -3.00 -25.28
N ALA A 16 -13.84 -4.14 -25.21
CA ALA A 16 -14.14 -4.80 -23.94
C ALA A 16 -12.90 -5.42 -23.26
N SER A 17 -11.90 -5.87 -24.03
CA SER A 17 -10.67 -6.46 -23.47
C SER A 17 -9.66 -5.44 -22.95
N LEU A 18 -9.73 -4.18 -23.40
CA LEU A 18 -8.88 -3.08 -22.89
C LEU A 18 -9.25 -2.61 -21.48
N GLY A 19 -10.42 -3.00 -20.95
CA GLY A 19 -10.90 -2.62 -19.61
C GLY A 19 -10.33 -3.45 -18.46
N MET A 20 -9.67 -4.57 -18.73
CA MET A 20 -9.00 -5.38 -17.70
C MET A 20 -7.59 -4.84 -17.44
N LYS A 21 -7.52 -3.60 -16.94
CA LYS A 21 -6.31 -3.11 -16.29
C LYS A 21 -6.16 -3.95 -15.02
N SER A 22 -5.26 -4.92 -15.06
CA SER A 22 -4.87 -5.74 -13.91
C SER A 22 -4.86 -4.85 -12.68
N ARG A 23 -5.67 -5.18 -11.67
CA ARG A 23 -5.47 -4.68 -10.32
C ARG A 23 -4.05 -5.10 -9.97
N VAL A 24 -3.09 -4.21 -10.18
CA VAL A 24 -1.80 -4.28 -9.53
C VAL A 24 -2.19 -4.24 -8.06
N GLU A 25 -2.17 -5.40 -7.42
CA GLU A 25 -2.41 -5.53 -6.00
C GLU A 25 -1.42 -4.57 -5.35
N ASP A 26 -1.91 -3.52 -4.69
CA ASP A 26 -1.03 -2.46 -4.16
C ASP A 26 0.06 -3.11 -3.32
N GLU A 27 1.31 -2.99 -3.76
CA GLU A 27 2.46 -3.61 -3.10
C GLU A 27 2.77 -2.76 -1.88
N VAL A 28 2.25 -3.23 -0.73
CA VAL A 28 2.42 -2.58 0.57
C VAL A 28 3.46 -3.35 1.37
N GLU A 29 4.60 -2.71 1.59
CA GLU A 29 5.69 -3.23 2.42
C GLU A 29 5.83 -2.38 3.68
N LEU A 30 5.85 -3.02 4.85
CA LEU A 30 6.22 -2.35 6.11
C LEU A 30 7.74 -2.44 6.29
N VAL A 31 8.43 -1.30 6.18
CA VAL A 31 9.90 -1.20 6.24
C VAL A 31 10.41 -1.25 7.67
N CYS A 32 9.80 -0.50 8.58
CA CYS A 32 10.23 -0.44 9.98
C CYS A 32 9.09 0.00 10.91
N MET A 33 9.27 -0.31 12.19
CA MET A 33 8.48 0.23 13.29
C MET A 33 9.44 0.78 14.35
N ARG A 34 9.22 2.02 14.80
CA ARG A 34 9.94 2.63 15.92
C ARG A 34 8.96 2.99 17.03
N LYS A 35 9.21 2.44 18.22
CA LYS A 35 8.45 2.78 19.43
C LYS A 35 9.11 3.95 20.15
N GLN A 36 8.33 4.98 20.44
CA GLN A 36 8.73 6.11 21.27
C GLN A 36 8.08 5.94 22.64
N HIS A 37 8.84 5.38 23.59
CA HIS A 37 8.33 5.02 24.92
C HIS A 37 7.83 6.22 25.74
N SER A 38 8.46 7.40 25.59
CA SER A 38 8.09 8.61 26.34
C SER A 38 6.70 9.13 26.01
N THR A 39 6.26 9.00 24.75
CA THR A 39 4.95 9.47 24.28
C THR A 39 3.96 8.33 24.02
N LYS A 40 4.38 7.07 24.21
CA LYS A 40 3.65 5.86 23.81
C LYS A 40 3.24 5.90 22.33
N THR A 41 4.09 6.45 21.48
CA THR A 41 3.80 6.60 20.04
C THR A 41 4.58 5.56 19.25
N CYS A 42 3.93 4.92 18.28
CA CYS A 42 4.58 4.03 17.33
C CYS A 42 4.62 4.67 15.94
N HIS A 43 5.81 4.78 15.38
CA HIS A 43 6.03 5.26 14.02
C HIS A 43 6.25 4.08 13.09
N TYR A 44 5.55 4.04 11.98
CA TYR A 44 5.62 2.98 10.99
C TYR A 44 5.95 3.58 9.62
N ASN A 45 6.93 3.01 8.94
CA ASN A 45 7.26 3.40 7.58
C ASN A 45 6.80 2.31 6.61
N PHE A 46 6.05 2.73 5.59
CA PHE A 46 5.56 1.88 4.53
C PHE A 46 6.18 2.29 3.20
N ILE A 47 6.35 1.32 2.31
CA ILE A 47 6.47 1.56 0.88
C ILE A 47 5.18 1.05 0.26
N ILE A 48 4.48 1.93 -0.46
CA ILE A 48 3.24 1.58 -1.18
C ILE A 48 3.45 1.94 -2.64
N ASN A 49 3.48 0.94 -3.51
CA ASN A 49 3.76 1.10 -4.95
C ASN A 49 5.07 1.88 -5.19
N GLY A 50 6.13 1.52 -4.46
CA GLY A 50 7.44 2.17 -4.53
C GLY A 50 7.52 3.57 -3.91
N MET A 51 6.42 4.10 -3.37
CA MET A 51 6.41 5.41 -2.71
C MET A 51 6.50 5.27 -1.19
N PRO A 52 7.37 6.06 -0.52
CA PRO A 52 7.51 6.05 0.92
C PRO A 52 6.34 6.77 1.61
N TYR A 53 5.82 6.17 2.68
CA TYR A 53 4.75 6.70 3.53
C TYR A 53 5.05 6.47 5.01
N ARG A 54 4.51 7.33 5.86
CA ARG A 54 4.57 7.21 7.32
C ARG A 54 3.18 7.11 7.93
N TYR A 55 3.02 6.23 8.91
CA TYR A 55 1.88 6.19 9.81
C TYR A 55 2.34 6.37 11.26
N VAL A 56 1.52 7.02 12.07
CA VAL A 56 1.78 7.25 13.50
C VAL A 56 0.59 6.75 14.30
N ASP A 57 0.84 5.77 15.18
CA ASP A 57 -0.15 5.25 16.11
C ASP A 57 0.13 5.77 17.53
N ASN A 58 -0.80 6.54 18.07
CA ASN A 58 -0.75 7.00 19.45
C ASN A 58 -1.33 5.91 20.36
N GLY A 59 -0.44 5.21 21.04
CA GLY A 59 -0.78 4.12 21.96
C GLY A 59 -0.31 2.76 21.49
N CYS A 60 0.30 2.63 20.30
CA CYS A 60 0.82 1.36 19.78
C CYS A 60 -0.20 0.21 19.86
N LYS A 61 -1.45 0.50 19.51
CA LYS A 61 -2.61 -0.37 19.75
C LYS A 61 -2.72 -1.48 18.71
N GLU A 62 -2.10 -1.31 17.55
CA GLU A 62 -2.28 -2.21 16.42
C GLU A 62 -1.11 -3.15 16.17
N THR A 63 -1.42 -4.37 15.74
CA THR A 63 -0.41 -5.35 15.31
C THR A 63 0.08 -5.03 13.91
N LYS A 64 1.24 -5.58 13.56
CA LYS A 64 1.85 -5.42 12.23
C LYS A 64 0.89 -5.85 11.11
N GLU A 65 0.21 -6.97 11.28
CA GLU A 65 -0.70 -7.56 10.29
C GLU A 65 -1.92 -6.66 10.07
N ALA A 66 -2.49 -6.14 11.16
CA ALA A 66 -3.62 -5.23 11.10
C ALA A 66 -3.26 -3.93 10.38
N LEU A 67 -2.05 -3.41 10.60
CA LEU A 67 -1.56 -2.20 9.95
C LEU A 67 -1.31 -2.40 8.46
N VAL A 68 -0.68 -3.50 8.06
CA VAL A 68 -0.48 -3.83 6.63
C VAL A 68 -1.84 -3.97 5.93
N LYS A 69 -2.81 -4.63 6.57
CA LYS A 69 -4.17 -4.73 6.05
C LYS A 69 -4.82 -3.36 5.88
N LYS A 70 -4.75 -2.49 6.89
CA LYS A 70 -5.32 -1.13 6.82
C LYS A 70 -4.61 -0.25 5.79
N ALA A 71 -3.31 -0.42 5.60
CA ALA A 71 -2.54 0.26 4.56
C ALA A 71 -3.01 -0.17 3.16
N LYS A 72 -3.17 -1.48 2.92
CA LYS A 72 -3.75 -2.03 1.68
C LYS A 72 -5.18 -1.55 1.43
N GLU A 73 -5.98 -1.44 2.47
CA GLU A 73 -7.36 -0.94 2.40
C GLU A 73 -7.46 0.60 2.31
N GLY A 74 -6.34 1.34 2.35
CA GLY A 74 -6.33 2.81 2.32
C GLY A 74 -6.95 3.46 3.56
N LYS A 75 -7.02 2.74 4.69
CA LYS A 75 -7.63 3.20 5.95
C LYS A 75 -6.67 3.88 6.91
N LEU A 76 -5.38 3.92 6.58
CA LEU A 76 -4.38 4.64 7.38
C LEU A 76 -4.22 6.08 6.87
N ALA A 77 -4.14 7.03 7.80
CA ALA A 77 -3.77 8.40 7.50
C ALA A 77 -2.25 8.48 7.25
N LEU A 78 -1.84 8.15 6.02
CA LEU A 78 -0.44 8.10 5.62
C LEU A 78 0.09 9.49 5.27
N ALA A 79 1.19 9.88 5.90
CA ALA A 79 1.92 11.11 5.57
C ALA A 79 3.06 10.81 4.58
N ARG A 80 3.23 11.66 3.56
CA ARG A 80 4.34 11.56 2.60
C ARG A 80 5.65 12.20 3.08
N GLU A 81 5.60 13.03 4.13
CA GLU A 81 6.80 13.67 4.67
C GLU A 81 7.64 12.70 5.52
N TRP A 82 8.78 12.32 4.95
CA TRP A 82 9.75 11.39 5.53
C TRP A 82 10.70 12.10 6.50
N LYS A 83 10.50 11.93 7.82
CA LYS A 83 11.46 12.39 8.86
C LYS A 83 11.47 11.50 10.10
N VAL A 84 11.43 10.18 9.95
CA VAL A 84 11.82 9.28 11.05
C VAL A 84 12.94 8.42 10.54
N ASP A 85 14.15 8.72 11.00
CA ASP A 85 15.32 7.91 10.73
C ASP A 85 15.13 6.57 11.46
N CYS A 86 14.63 5.60 10.71
CA CYS A 86 14.72 4.20 11.07
C CYS A 86 16.09 3.73 10.60
N HIS A 87 17.13 3.96 11.40
CA HIS A 87 18.27 3.05 11.33
C HIS A 87 17.67 1.66 11.54
N GLN A 88 17.83 0.78 10.54
CA GLN A 88 17.40 -0.61 10.65
C GLN A 88 18.00 -1.15 11.94
N GLN A 89 17.20 -1.20 13.02
CA GLN A 89 17.55 -2.03 14.16
C GLN A 89 17.44 -3.44 13.60
N LYS A 90 18.58 -3.97 13.16
CA LYS A 90 18.82 -5.40 13.16
C LYS A 90 18.27 -5.89 14.49
N ASP A 91 17.26 -6.74 14.41
CA ASP A 91 16.69 -7.44 15.55
C ASP A 91 17.86 -7.95 16.42
N GLY A 92 18.10 -7.26 17.53
CA GLY A 92 18.97 -7.75 18.58
C GLY A 92 18.09 -8.64 19.47
N PRO A 93 18.43 -9.92 19.66
CA PRO A 93 17.62 -10.80 20.48
C PRO A 93 17.81 -10.41 21.94
N ASN A 94 16.70 -10.18 22.66
CA ASN A 94 16.64 -10.39 24.10
C ASN A 94 15.20 -10.69 24.50
#